data_AF-A0A227J3Z7-F1
#
_entry.id   AF-A0A227J3Z7-F1
#
_cell.length_a   1.000
_cell.length_b   1.000
_cell.length_c   1.000
_cell.angle_alpha   90.00
_cell.angle_beta   90.00
_cell.angle_gamma   90.00
#
_symmetry.space_group_name_H-M   'P 1'
#
loop_
_entity.id
_entity.type
_entity.pdbx_description
1 polymer ?
#
loop_
_entity_poly.entity_id
_entity_poly.type
_entity_poly.pdbx_seq_one_letter_code
_entity_poly.pdbx_strand_id
1 'polypeptide(L)' 'VEMEAAGIYGVAAEYGAKALTICTVSDHIKTGEQTTSDERQTTFNDMMLIALDSVLLGDAE' A
#
# COMPACT_ATOMS: atom_id res chain seq x y z
N VAL A 1 5.14 -3.28 -9.06
CA VAL A 1 4.02 -4.03 -9.68
C VAL A 1 3.38 -4.83 -8.58
N GLU A 2 2.06 -4.86 -8.49
CA GLU A 2 1.29 -5.59 -7.46
C GLU A 2 0.13 -6.34 -8.15
N MET A 3 -0.70 -7.09 -7.40
CA MET A 3 -1.63 -8.05 -7.99
C MET A 3 -3.08 -7.89 -7.51
N GLU A 4 -3.43 -6.85 -6.75
CA GLU A 4 -4.69 -6.76 -6.00
C GLU A 4 -5.46 -5.45 -6.22
N ALA A 5 -4.78 -4.31 -6.39
CA ALA A 5 -5.37 -2.97 -6.31
C ALA A 5 -6.53 -2.78 -7.30
N ALA A 6 -6.35 -3.20 -8.55
CA ALA A 6 -7.38 -3.07 -9.58
C ALA A 6 -8.67 -3.84 -9.22
N GLY A 7 -8.53 -5.04 -8.63
CA GLY A 7 -9.68 -5.83 -8.17
C GLY A 7 -10.39 -5.18 -6.99
N ILE A 8 -9.62 -4.73 -5.99
CA ILE A 8 -10.16 -4.03 -4.81
C ILE A 8 -10.89 -2.76 -5.21
N TYR A 9 -10.32 -1.96 -6.11
CA TYR A 9 -10.95 -0.72 -6.59
C TYR A 9 -12.21 -1.00 -7.41
N GLY A 10 -12.21 -2.07 -8.23
CA GLY A 10 -13.40 -2.52 -8.94
C GLY A 10 -14.54 -2.86 -7.99
N VAL A 11 -14.28 -3.67 -6.96
CA VAL A 11 -15.28 -4.03 -5.93
C VAL A 11 -15.74 -2.80 -5.16
N ALA A 12 -14.82 -1.92 -4.75
CA ALA A 12 -15.20 -0.69 -4.03
C ALA A 12 -16.14 0.18 -4.87
N ALA A 13 -15.86 0.33 -6.17
CA ALA A 13 -16.73 1.05 -7.09
C ALA A 13 -18.09 0.36 -7.28
N GLU A 14 -18.11 -0.98 -7.42
CA GLU A 14 -19.33 -1.78 -7.60
C GLU A 14 -20.31 -1.61 -6.41
N TYR A 15 -19.79 -1.56 -5.19
CA TYR A 15 -20.59 -1.51 -3.97
C TYR A 15 -20.70 -0.12 -3.34
N GLY A 16 -20.23 0.94 -4.02
CA GLY A 16 -20.31 2.32 -3.52
C GLY A 16 -19.46 2.60 -2.27
N ALA A 17 -18.37 1.86 -2.09
CA ALA A 17 -17.40 2.03 -1.01
C ALA A 17 -16.20 2.89 -1.45
N LYS A 18 -15.29 3.15 -0.50
CA LYS A 18 -13.99 3.82 -0.75
C LYS A 18 -12.86 2.83 -0.47
N ALA A 19 -11.82 2.85 -1.29
CA ALA A 19 -10.64 2.01 -1.12
C ALA A 19 -9.36 2.72 -1.57
N LEU A 20 -8.23 2.32 -1.00
CA LEU A 20 -6.88 2.79 -1.32
C LEU A 20 -5.88 1.65 -1.12
N THR A 21 -4.91 1.50 -2.02
CA THR A 21 -3.78 0.57 -1.91
C THR A 21 -2.49 1.37 -1.79
N ILE A 22 -1.71 1.08 -0.75
CA ILE A 22 -0.35 1.65 -0.53
C ILE A 22 0.64 0.48 -0.60
N CYS A 23 1.75 0.66 -1.32
CA CYS A 23 2.77 -0.37 -1.49
C CYS A 23 4.17 0.18 -1.21
N THR A 24 4.99 -0.61 -0.52
CA THR A 24 6.44 -0.41 -0.46
C THR A 24 7.10 -1.15 -1.62
N VAL A 25 8.02 -0.49 -2.33
CA VAL A 25 8.77 -1.13 -3.42
C VAL A 25 9.75 -2.14 -2.82
N SER A 26 9.50 -3.43 -3.05
CA SER A 26 10.34 -4.53 -2.57
C SER A 26 11.46 -4.91 -3.53
N ASP A 27 11.30 -4.63 -4.80
CA ASP A 27 12.17 -5.11 -5.87
C ASP A 27 12.10 -4.22 -7.11
N HIS A 28 13.14 -4.33 -7.94
CA HIS A 28 13.25 -3.62 -9.19
C HIS A 28 13.42 -4.60 -10.36
N ILE A 29 12.33 -4.80 -11.10
CA ILE A 29 12.21 -5.81 -12.18
C ILE A 29 13.35 -5.76 -13.21
N LYS A 30 13.82 -4.57 -13.60
CA LYS A 30 14.85 -4.46 -14.66
C LYS A 30 16.27 -4.74 -14.17
N THR A 31 16.58 -4.42 -12.91
CA THR A 31 17.94 -4.55 -12.35
C THR A 31 18.08 -5.83 -11.55
N GLY A 32 16.96 -6.45 -11.13
CA GLY A 32 16.95 -7.63 -10.28
C GLY A 32 17.23 -7.33 -8.80
N GLU A 33 17.39 -6.05 -8.43
CA GLU A 33 17.56 -5.63 -7.05
C GLU A 33 16.33 -6.00 -6.23
N GLN A 34 16.56 -6.53 -5.04
CA GLN A 34 15.54 -6.96 -4.11
C GLN A 34 15.96 -6.55 -2.71
N THR A 35 15.00 -6.04 -1.95
CA THR A 35 15.19 -5.71 -0.54
C THR A 35 15.41 -6.96 0.30
N THR A 36 16.29 -6.83 1.30
CA THR A 36 16.46 -7.83 2.35
C THR A 36 15.24 -7.86 3.28
N SER A 37 15.12 -8.91 4.10
CA SER A 37 14.03 -9.01 5.07
C SER A 37 14.04 -7.88 6.11
N ASP A 38 15.21 -7.43 6.54
CA ASP A 38 15.36 -6.36 7.54
C ASP A 38 14.99 -4.98 6.96
N GLU A 39 15.39 -4.70 5.71
CA GLU A 39 15.01 -3.48 4.98
C GLU A 39 13.49 -3.43 4.74
N ARG A 40 12.90 -4.57 4.39
CA ARG A 40 11.44 -4.70 4.25
C ARG A 40 10.74 -4.43 5.57
N GLN A 41 11.21 -4.99 6.68
CA GLN A 41 10.55 -4.80 7.97
C GLN A 41 10.46 -3.31 8.36
N THR A 42 11.56 -2.57 8.19
CA THR A 42 11.59 -1.15 8.58
C THR A 42 10.72 -0.30 7.65
N THR A 43 10.86 -0.46 6.34
CA THR A 43 10.07 0.30 5.35
C THR A 43 8.59 -0.08 5.33
N PHE A 44 8.24 -1.29 5.76
CA PHE A 44 6.85 -1.71 5.95
C PHE A 44 6.20 -1.01 7.14
N ASN A 45 6.95 -0.72 8.22
CA ASN A 45 6.42 0.03 9.35
C ASN A 45 6.02 1.46 8.94
N ASP A 46 6.84 2.13 8.14
CA ASP A 46 6.53 3.49 7.67
C ASP A 46 5.26 3.51 6.82
N MET A 47 5.10 2.52 5.93
CA MET A 47 3.87 2.34 5.14
C MET A 47 2.64 2.18 6.04
N MET A 48 2.75 1.40 7.13
CA MET A 48 1.68 1.20 8.09
C MET A 48 1.32 2.49 8.84
N LEU A 49 2.32 3.28 9.26
CA LEU A 49 2.09 4.57 9.91
C LEU A 49 1.33 5.53 8.98
N ILE A 50 1.76 5.64 7.71
CA ILE A 50 1.06 6.46 6.70
C ILE A 50 -0.39 6.01 6.53
N ALA A 51 -0.63 4.70 6.43
CA ALA A 51 -1.99 4.16 6.28
C ALA A 51 -2.88 4.51 7.48
N LEU A 52 -2.39 4.32 8.71
CA LEU A 52 -3.12 4.62 9.94
C LEU A 52 -3.38 6.13 10.10
N ASP A 53 -2.35 6.96 9.88
CA ASP A 53 -2.47 8.41 9.99
C ASP A 53 -3.44 8.99 8.95
N SER A 54 -3.50 8.41 7.75
CA SER A 54 -4.45 8.84 6.71
C SER A 54 -5.91 8.72 7.15
N VAL A 55 -6.24 7.73 7.98
CA VAL A 55 -7.58 7.56 8.54
C VAL A 55 -7.86 8.65 9.58
N LEU A 56 -6.92 8.89 10.50
CA LEU A 56 -7.07 9.91 11.53
C LEU A 56 -7.25 11.32 10.94
N LEU A 57 -6.54 11.62 9.85
CA LEU A 57 -6.69 12.89 9.13
C LEU A 57 -8.06 12.99 8.44
N GLY A 58 -8.54 11.90 7.84
CA GLY A 58 -9.86 11.87 7.20
C GLY A 58 -11.03 11.99 8.17
N ASP A 59 -10.88 11.52 9.41
CA ASP A 59 -11.88 11.65 10.48
C ASP A 59 -11.94 13.07 11.09
N ALA A 60 -10.89 13.87 10.87
CA ALA A 60 -10.78 15.24 11.41
C ALA A 60 -11.45 16.30 10.51
N GLU A 61 -11.88 15.93 9.29
CA GLU A 61 -12.65 16.76 8.35
C GLU A 61 -14.17 16.63 8.58
#